data_AF-A0A2T3FY14-F1
#
_entry.id   AF-A0A2T3FY14-F1
#
_cell.length_a   1.000
_cell.length_b   1.000
_cell.length_c   1.000
_cell.angle_alpha   90.00
_cell.angle_beta   90.00
_cell.angle_gamma   90.00
#
_symmetry.space_group_name_H-M   'P 1'
#
loop_
_entity.id
_entity.type
_entity.pdbx_description
1 polymer ?
#
loop_
_entity_poly.entity_id
_entity_poly.type
_entity_poly.pdbx_seq_one_letter_code
_entity_poly.pdbx_strand_id
1 'polypeptide(L)'
;MKKRIKRYTRCVRSVKKGYWHTGKINKTDIYKAVKEEKQKKTHKESYEIYGSPKITELLNKKGDKVSQKYVYSIMKENNLKAKYIKPYIQTTISHDFSDKLKNLLNRHYNPTKPNVTW
;
A
#
# COMPACT_ATOMS: atom_id res chain seq x y z
N MET A 1 7.14 16.71 24.49
CA MET A 1 5.69 16.53 24.76
C MET A 1 5.48 15.22 25.52
N LYS A 2 5.19 15.28 26.83
CA LYS A 2 4.93 14.10 27.67
C LYS A 2 3.47 13.67 27.47
N LYS A 3 3.23 12.53 26.80
CA LYS A 3 1.88 11.97 26.70
C LYS A 3 1.44 11.46 28.07
N ARG A 4 0.45 12.13 28.64
CA ARG A 4 -0.21 11.88 29.93
C ARG A 4 -0.80 10.46 29.97
N ILE A 5 -0.22 9.57 30.77
CA ILE A 5 -0.75 8.23 31.03
C ILE A 5 -1.90 8.39 32.03
N LYS A 6 -3.15 8.32 31.57
CA LYS A 6 -4.31 8.20 32.46
C LYS A 6 -4.31 6.79 33.06
N ARG A 7 -3.97 6.66 34.35
CA ARG A 7 -4.25 5.46 35.15
C ARG A 7 -5.77 5.30 35.26
N TYR A 8 -6.37 4.52 34.38
CA TYR A 8 -7.71 4.00 34.59
C TYR A 8 -7.58 2.65 35.31
N THR A 9 -7.55 2.67 36.65
CA THR A 9 -7.89 1.49 37.45
C THR A 9 -9.41 1.37 37.47
N ARG A 10 -9.96 0.83 36.38
CA ARG A 10 -11.34 0.35 36.33
C ARG A 10 -11.26 -1.11 35.91
N CYS A 11 -11.51 -2.03 36.83
CA CYS A 11 -11.74 -3.42 36.49
C CYS A 11 -12.86 -3.48 35.46
N VAL A 12 -12.49 -3.68 34.19
CA VAL A 12 -13.47 -3.95 33.13
C VAL A 12 -13.90 -5.39 33.33
N ARG A 13 -15.19 -5.61 33.64
CA ARG A 13 -15.77 -6.96 33.69
C ARG A 13 -15.57 -7.62 32.32
N SER A 14 -14.70 -8.61 32.26
CA SER A 14 -14.56 -9.50 31.12
C SER A 14 -15.75 -10.46 31.05
N VAL A 15 -16.31 -10.64 29.86
CA VAL A 15 -17.36 -11.65 29.55
C VAL A 15 -16.79 -13.09 29.55
N LYS A 16 -15.46 -13.26 29.74
CA LYS A 16 -14.83 -14.57 29.85
C LYS A 16 -14.65 -14.97 31.31
N LYS A 17 -15.36 -16.03 31.68
CA LYS A 17 -15.26 -16.81 32.92
C LYS A 17 -13.79 -17.06 33.30
N GLY A 18 -13.30 -16.38 34.35
CA GLY A 18 -12.24 -16.92 35.23
C GLY A 18 -10.76 -16.56 34.99
N TYR A 19 -10.38 -15.41 34.41
CA TYR A 19 -8.96 -15.00 34.41
C TYR A 19 -8.77 -13.55 34.86
N TRP A 20 -8.13 -13.35 36.02
CA TRP A 20 -7.74 -12.03 36.53
C TRP A 20 -6.52 -11.53 35.77
N HIS A 21 -6.73 -10.73 34.72
CA HIS A 21 -5.62 -10.01 34.10
C HIS A 21 -5.25 -8.82 34.99
N THR A 22 -4.06 -8.86 35.60
CA THR A 22 -3.45 -7.64 36.13
C THR A 22 -3.17 -6.72 34.94
N GLY A 23 -3.53 -5.43 35.04
CA GLY A 23 -3.35 -4.43 33.96
C GLY A 23 -1.89 -4.06 33.67
N LYS A 24 -0.96 -4.99 33.91
CA LYS A 24 0.46 -4.87 33.62
C LYS A 24 0.69 -5.26 32.16
N ILE A 25 1.55 -4.52 31.48
CA ILE A 25 1.93 -4.80 30.10
C ILE A 25 2.72 -6.12 30.10
N ASN A 26 2.30 -7.10 29.31
CA ASN A 26 3.04 -8.35 29.18
C ASN A 26 4.21 -8.19 28.20
N LYS A 27 5.25 -9.00 28.41
CA LYS A 27 6.43 -9.04 27.52
C LYS A 27 6.03 -9.32 26.07
N THR A 28 5.01 -10.17 25.86
CA THR A 28 4.43 -10.48 24.55
C THR A 28 3.86 -9.28 23.84
N ASP A 29 3.19 -8.38 24.58
CA ASP A 29 2.55 -7.19 24.02
C ASP A 29 3.60 -6.19 23.55
N ILE A 30 4.68 -6.04 24.31
CA ILE A 30 5.84 -5.21 23.95
C ILE A 30 6.49 -5.76 22.66
N TYR A 31 6.73 -7.07 22.59
CA TYR A 31 7.30 -7.68 21.38
C TYR A 31 6.40 -7.48 20.15
N LYS A 32 5.08 -7.64 20.31
CA LYS A 32 4.12 -7.41 19.23
C LYS A 32 4.18 -5.95 18.76
N ALA A 33 4.17 -4.99 19.68
CA ALA A 33 4.24 -3.56 19.38
C ALA A 33 5.54 -3.19 18.63
N VAL A 34 6.70 -3.69 19.07
CA VAL A 34 7.98 -3.44 18.39
C VAL A 34 7.96 -3.98 16.95
N LYS A 35 7.40 -5.17 16.74
CA LYS A 35 7.34 -5.81 15.42
C LYS A 35 6.37 -5.09 14.49
N GLU A 36 5.25 -4.65 15.04
CA GLU A 36 4.25 -3.84 14.34
C GLU A 36 4.81 -2.49 13.90
N GLU A 37 5.55 -1.79 14.75
CA GLU A 37 6.24 -0.53 14.41
C GLU A 37 7.24 -0.72 13.26
N LYS A 38 8.05 -1.79 13.30
CA LYS A 38 8.98 -2.13 12.20
C LYS A 38 8.27 -2.36 10.87
N GLN A 39 7.13 -3.06 10.91
CA GLN A 39 6.32 -3.32 9.73
C GLN A 39 5.72 -2.03 9.16
N LYS A 40 5.14 -1.18 10.02
CA LYS A 40 4.61 0.15 9.64
C LYS A 40 5.69 1.01 9.00
N LYS A 41 6.89 1.03 9.59
CA LYS A 41 8.05 1.74 9.04
C LYS A 41 8.40 1.24 7.64
N THR A 42 8.52 -0.07 7.44
CA THR A 42 8.86 -0.66 6.13
C THR A 42 7.77 -0.40 5.08
N HIS A 43 6.49 -0.44 5.46
CA HIS A 43 5.39 -0.10 4.55
C HIS A 43 5.44 1.38 4.11
N LYS A 44 5.74 2.28 5.06
CA LYS A 44 5.89 3.71 4.79
C LYS A 44 7.12 4.03 3.94
N GLU A 45 8.25 3.35 4.20
CA GLU A 45 9.46 3.41 3.35
C GLU A 45 9.16 2.99 1.90
N SER A 46 8.19 2.10 1.71
CA SER A 46 7.74 1.62 0.40
C SER A 46 6.63 2.49 -0.21
N TYR A 47 6.43 3.73 0.29
CA TYR A 47 5.36 4.65 -0.12
C TYR A 47 3.95 4.03 -0.07
N GLU A 48 3.75 3.05 0.81
CA GLU A 48 2.49 2.29 0.95
C GLU A 48 2.09 1.47 -0.29
N ILE A 49 3.00 1.32 -1.26
CA ILE A 49 2.77 0.58 -2.51
C ILE A 49 2.69 -0.92 -2.24
N TYR A 50 3.57 -1.42 -1.37
CA TYR A 50 3.73 -2.85 -1.16
C TYR A 50 2.73 -3.42 -0.16
N GLY A 51 2.21 -4.60 -0.49
CA GLY A 51 1.37 -5.41 0.37
C GLY A 51 2.14 -6.42 1.23
N SER A 52 1.39 -7.28 1.92
CA SER A 52 1.94 -8.32 2.80
C SER A 52 3.04 -9.17 2.15
N PRO A 53 2.90 -9.69 0.90
CA PRO A 53 3.94 -10.52 0.29
C PRO A 53 5.30 -9.82 0.18
N LYS A 54 5.34 -8.60 -0.39
CA LYS A 54 6.58 -7.85 -0.58
C LYS A 54 7.15 -7.29 0.72
N ILE A 55 6.31 -6.86 1.66
CA ILE A 55 6.77 -6.47 2.99
C ILE A 55 7.43 -7.64 3.71
N THR A 56 6.85 -8.85 3.60
CA THR A 56 7.42 -10.06 4.22
C THR A 56 8.80 -10.38 3.65
N GLU A 57 8.97 -10.32 2.32
CA GLU A 57 10.28 -10.49 1.69
C GLU A 57 11.29 -9.43 2.18
N LEU A 58 10.89 -8.16 2.26
CA LEU A 58 11.77 -7.08 2.73
C LEU A 58 12.18 -7.26 4.19
N LEU A 59 11.25 -7.67 5.06
CA LEU A 59 11.55 -7.96 6.46
C LEU A 59 12.51 -9.14 6.60
N ASN A 60 12.28 -10.22 5.85
CA ASN A 60 13.16 -11.38 5.84
C ASN A 60 14.56 -11.04 5.32
N LYS A 61 14.68 -10.19 4.28
CA LYS A 61 15.96 -9.67 3.78
C LYS A 61 16.69 -8.81 4.81
N LYS A 62 15.95 -8.05 5.62
CA LYS A 62 16.50 -7.27 6.76
C LYS A 62 16.85 -8.15 7.97
N GLY A 63 16.60 -9.46 7.92
CA GLY A 63 16.91 -10.43 8.98
C GLY A 63 15.76 -10.71 9.96
N ASP A 64 14.62 -10.02 9.82
CA ASP A 64 13.44 -10.24 10.63
C ASP A 64 12.65 -11.45 10.07
N LYS A 65 12.91 -12.66 10.57
CA LYS A 65 12.16 -13.87 10.17
C LYS A 65 10.67 -13.73 10.52
N VAL A 66 9.84 -13.55 9.50
CA VAL A 66 8.37 -13.40 9.62
C VAL A 66 7.62 -14.23 8.58
N SER A 67 6.44 -14.73 8.98
CA SER A 67 5.51 -15.36 8.05
C SER A 67 4.58 -14.33 7.42
N GLN A 68 4.17 -14.57 6.18
CA GLN A 68 3.26 -13.69 5.45
C GLN A 68 1.90 -13.53 6.15
N LYS A 69 1.38 -14.60 6.76
CA LYS A 69 0.12 -14.58 7.51
C LYS A 69 0.20 -13.62 8.70
N TYR A 70 1.34 -13.56 9.39
CA TYR A 70 1.55 -12.65 10.50
C TYR A 70 1.55 -11.19 10.04
N VAL A 71 2.32 -10.89 8.98
CA VAL A 71 2.37 -9.55 8.37
C VAL A 71 0.96 -9.12 7.93
N TYR A 72 0.20 -10.02 7.31
CA TYR A 72 -1.18 -9.77 6.91
C TYR A 72 -2.10 -9.45 8.10
N SER A 73 -2.02 -10.19 9.21
CA SER A 73 -2.83 -9.93 10.41
C SER A 73 -2.59 -8.52 10.93
N ILE A 74 -1.32 -8.12 11.03
CA ILE A 74 -0.94 -6.78 11.48
C ILE A 74 -1.41 -5.70 10.51
N MET A 75 -1.31 -5.92 9.19
CA MET A 75 -1.86 -4.98 8.20
C MET A 75 -3.37 -4.83 8.37
N LYS A 76 -4.09 -5.94 8.54
CA LYS A 76 -5.55 -5.96 8.71
C LYS A 76 -5.98 -5.26 10.00
N GLU A 77 -5.33 -5.57 11.12
CA GLU A 77 -5.57 -4.93 12.43
C GLU A 77 -5.37 -3.41 12.39
N ASN A 78 -4.41 -2.94 11.58
CA ASN A 78 -4.08 -1.53 11.43
C ASN A 78 -4.77 -0.84 10.24
N ASN A 79 -5.67 -1.50 9.52
CA ASN A 79 -6.29 -0.99 8.30
C ASN A 79 -5.28 -0.52 7.22
N LEU A 80 -4.09 -1.10 7.19
CA LEU A 80 -3.07 -0.81 6.18
C LEU A 80 -3.38 -1.61 4.91
N LYS A 81 -3.37 -0.92 3.77
CA LYS A 81 -3.65 -1.52 2.45
C LYS A 81 -2.60 -1.07 1.46
N ALA A 82 -2.27 -1.97 0.53
CA ALA A 82 -1.38 -1.65 -0.58
C ALA A 82 -2.06 -0.63 -1.51
N LYS A 83 -1.32 0.41 -1.90
CA LYS A 83 -1.75 1.38 -2.90
C LYS A 83 -1.34 0.92 -4.30
N TYR A 84 -2.31 0.91 -5.20
CA TYR A 84 -2.05 0.71 -6.62
C TYR A 84 -1.74 2.06 -7.29
N ILE A 85 -0.62 2.14 -8.01
CA ILE A 85 -0.28 3.29 -8.84
C ILE A 85 -0.66 2.95 -10.27
N LYS A 86 -1.60 3.72 -10.84
CA LYS A 86 -1.92 3.60 -12.27
C LYS A 86 -0.71 4.06 -13.09
N PRO A 87 -0.23 3.27 -14.07
CA PRO A 87 0.83 3.72 -14.95
C PRO A 87 0.37 4.97 -15.73
N TYR A 88 1.28 5.91 -15.93
CA TYR A 88 1.03 7.05 -16.82
C TYR A 88 0.96 6.54 -18.26
N ILE A 89 -0.13 6.88 -18.96
CA ILE A 89 -0.34 6.54 -20.37
C ILE A 89 -0.51 7.86 -21.12
N GLN A 90 0.41 8.15 -22.03
CA GLN A 90 0.27 9.27 -22.95
C GLN A 90 -0.77 8.90 -24.02
N THR A 91 -1.96 9.48 -23.94
CA THR A 91 -3.04 9.22 -24.92
C THR A 91 -2.86 10.01 -26.21
N THR A 92 -2.10 11.10 -26.17
CA THR A 92 -1.95 12.04 -27.27
C THR A 92 -0.47 12.20 -27.59
N ILE A 93 -0.06 11.64 -28.72
CA ILE A 93 1.23 11.93 -29.33
C ILE A 93 0.94 12.99 -30.39
N SER A 94 1.30 14.24 -30.11
CA SER A 94 1.25 15.31 -31.11
C SER A 94 2.29 14.98 -32.19
N HIS A 95 1.84 14.43 -33.30
CA HIS A 95 2.70 14.28 -34.47
C HIS A 95 2.77 15.64 -35.16
N ASP A 96 4.00 16.12 -35.39
CA ASP A 96 4.21 17.22 -36.32
C ASP A 96 3.94 16.67 -37.71
N PHE A 97 2.77 17.00 -38.27
CA PHE A 97 2.44 16.77 -39.68
C PHE A 97 3.29 17.70 -40.56
N SER A 98 4.61 17.64 -40.40
CA SER A 98 5.53 18.46 -41.15
C SER A 98 5.45 18.11 -42.63
N ASP A 99 5.66 19.09 -43.49
CA ASP A 99 5.75 18.91 -44.95
C ASP A 99 6.86 17.94 -45.38
N LYS A 100 7.72 17.48 -44.46
CA LYS A 100 8.65 16.37 -44.71
C LYS A 100 7.94 15.04 -44.95
N LEU A 101 6.74 14.84 -44.42
CA LEU A 101 5.90 13.66 -44.68
C LEU A 101 5.33 13.73 -46.09
N LYS A 102 6.12 13.30 -47.07
CA LYS A 102 5.69 13.23 -48.47
C LYS A 102 4.67 12.12 -48.66
N ASN A 103 3.55 12.45 -49.29
CA ASN A 103 2.55 11.48 -49.71
C ASN A 103 3.05 10.66 -50.91
N LEU A 104 3.79 9.59 -50.64
CA LEU A 104 4.41 8.73 -51.67
C LEU A 104 3.37 8.08 -52.60
N LEU A 105 2.15 7.87 -52.12
CA LEU A 105 1.05 7.24 -52.86
C LEU A 105 0.17 8.28 -53.58
N ASN A 106 0.43 9.57 -53.39
CA ASN A 106 -0.37 10.70 -53.87
C ASN A 106 -1.88 10.54 -53.67
N ARG A 107 -2.30 9.99 -52.52
CA ARG A 107 -3.72 9.81 -52.19
C ARG A 107 -4.29 11.06 -51.56
N HIS A 108 -5.39 11.58 -52.10
CA HIS A 108 -6.05 12.76 -51.54
C HIS A 108 -7.04 12.37 -50.44
N TYR A 109 -6.67 12.63 -49.18
CA TYR A 109 -7.49 12.33 -48.00
C TYR A 109 -8.30 13.55 -47.51
N ASN A 110 -8.94 14.27 -48.44
CA ASN A 110 -9.78 15.44 -48.13
C ASN A 110 -11.27 15.11 -48.41
N PRO A 111 -11.94 14.34 -47.54
CA PRO A 111 -13.36 14.05 -47.71
C PRO A 111 -14.21 15.30 -47.46
N THR A 112 -15.30 15.47 -48.20
CA THR A 112 -16.24 16.59 -48.03
C THR A 112 -17.08 16.50 -46.75
N LYS A 113 -17.23 15.30 -46.17
CA LYS A 113 -18.00 15.00 -44.95
C LYS A 113 -17.34 13.85 -44.17
N PRO A 114 -17.54 13.72 -42.85
CA PRO A 114 -17.10 12.53 -42.13
C PRO A 114 -17.78 11.26 -42.67
N ASN A 115 -17.09 10.10 -42.63
CA ASN A 115 -17.58 8.78 -43.07
C ASN A 115 -17.94 8.61 -44.56
N VAL A 116 -17.25 9.28 -45.48
CA VAL A 116 -17.51 9.15 -46.94
C VAL A 116 -16.44 8.39 -47.74
N THR A 117 -15.28 8.12 -47.16
CA THR A 117 -14.17 7.43 -47.81
C THR A 117 -13.66 6.30 -46.91
N TRP A 118 -13.39 5.13 -47.50
CA TRP A 118 -12.84 3.94 -46.84
C TRP A 118 -11.34 3.80 -47.10
#